data_AF-A0A4Q1F4H9-F1
#
_entry.id   AF-A0A4Q1F4H9-F1
#
_cell.length_a   1.000
_cell.length_b   1.000
_cell.length_c   1.000
_cell.angle_alpha   90.00
_cell.angle_beta   90.00
_cell.angle_gamma   90.00
#
_symmetry.space_group_name_H-M   'P 1'
#
loop_
_entity.id
_entity.type
_entity.pdbx_description
1 polymer ?
#
loop_
_entity_poly.entity_id
_entity_poly.type
_entity_poly.pdbx_seq_one_letter_code
_entity_poly.pdbx_strand_id
1 'polypeptide(L)' 'MHFTEIIKIIKDRRETLQVNQETLAELSGVGLRTLKQFESGKGNPTLLTLSKLADVLGLEITLQVKNIKPFK' A
#
# COMPACT_ATOMS: atom_id res chain seq x y z
N MET A 1 11.65 -6.95 7.46
CA MET A 1 10.32 -6.97 6.79
C MET A 1 10.40 -5.99 5.62
N HIS A 2 10.36 -6.46 4.38
CA HIS A 2 10.73 -5.67 3.20
C HIS A 2 9.70 -4.59 2.76
N PHE A 3 8.54 -4.47 3.43
CA PHE A 3 7.42 -3.63 2.96
C PHE A 3 6.84 -2.68 4.01
N THR A 4 7.50 -2.53 5.16
CA THR A 4 6.96 -1.77 6.30
C THR A 4 6.67 -0.30 5.94
N GLU A 5 7.50 0.31 5.09
CA GLU A 5 7.30 1.69 4.64
C GLU A 5 6.05 1.85 3.78
N ILE A 6 5.83 0.95 2.81
CA ILE A 6 4.65 0.98 1.92
C ILE A 6 3.38 0.77 2.74
N ILE A 7 3.39 -0.20 3.66
CA ILE A 7 2.26 -0.47 4.55
C ILE A 7 1.92 0.78 5.36
N LYS A 8 2.94 1.44 5.93
CA LYS A 8 2.75 2.67 6.70
C LYS A 8 2.15 3.78 5.85
N ILE A 9 2.69 4.03 4.64
CA ILE A 9 2.16 5.07 3.74
C ILE A 9 0.68 4.85 3.42
N ILE A 10 0.29 3.63 3.04
CA ILE A 10 -1.10 3.31 2.72
C ILE A 10 -2.00 3.47 3.96
N LYS A 11 -1.56 2.96 5.11
CA LYS A 11 -2.33 3.02 6.36
C LYS A 11 -2.53 4.45 6.84
N ASP A 12 -1.46 5.24 6.89
CA ASP A 12 -1.49 6.65 7.33
C ASP A 12 -2.37 7.48 6.39
N ARG A 13 -2.29 7.24 5.07
CA ARG A 13 -3.16 7.91 4.10
C ARG A 13 -4.63 7.55 4.29
N ARG A 14 -4.93 6.25 4.46
CA ARG A 14 -6.28 5.77 4.71
C ARG A 14 -6.88 6.41 5.96
N GLU A 15 -6.11 6.46 7.05
CA GLU A 15 -6.52 7.07 8.32
C GLU A 15 -6.71 8.59 8.19
N THR A 16 -5.86 9.28 7.43
CA THR A 16 -6.00 10.72 7.13
C THR A 16 -7.30 11.03 6.38
N LEU A 17 -7.72 10.13 5.48
CA LEU A 17 -8.99 10.26 4.75
C LEU A 17 -10.20 9.76 5.57
N GLN A 18 -10.00 9.31 6.81
CA GLN A 18 -11.03 8.72 7.67
C GLN A 18 -11.75 7.52 7.04
N VAL A 19 -11.05 6.78 6.17
CA VAL A 19 -11.57 5.59 5.50
C VAL A 19 -11.24 4.36 6.36
N ASN A 20 -12.22 3.51 6.63
CA ASN A 20 -11.96 2.24 7.31
C ASN A 20 -11.52 1.15 6.31
N GLN A 21 -11.05 0.00 6.81
CA GLN A 21 -10.56 -1.08 5.94
C GLN A 21 -11.68 -1.69 5.07
N GLU A 22 -12.93 -1.71 5.54
CA GLU A 22 -14.06 -2.27 4.81
C GLU A 22 -14.40 -1.41 3.60
N THR A 23 -14.50 -0.09 3.79
CA THR A 23 -14.73 0.88 2.72
C THR A 23 -13.58 0.89 1.72
N LEU A 24 -12.31 0.84 2.16
CA LEU A 24 -11.20 0.76 1.21
C LEU A 24 -11.23 -0.53 0.39
N ALA A 25 -11.53 -1.67 1.03
CA ALA A 25 -11.65 -2.95 0.35
C ALA A 25 -12.75 -2.93 -0.72
N GLU A 26 -13.91 -2.38 -0.38
CA GLU A 26 -15.04 -2.22 -1.30
C GLU A 26 -14.69 -1.32 -2.49
N LEU A 27 -14.21 -0.10 -2.23
CA LEU A 27 -13.88 0.88 -3.27
C LEU A 27 -12.75 0.43 -4.20
N SER A 28 -11.76 -0.30 -3.66
CA SER A 28 -10.63 -0.80 -4.46
C SER A 28 -10.92 -2.13 -5.17
N GLY A 29 -12.03 -2.79 -4.83
CA GLY A 29 -12.31 -4.16 -5.26
C GLY A 29 -11.25 -5.17 -4.78
N VAL A 30 -10.52 -4.85 -3.71
CA VAL A 30 -9.56 -5.74 -3.05
C VAL A 30 -10.27 -6.43 -1.88
N GLY A 31 -10.14 -7.75 -1.78
CA GLY A 31 -10.76 -8.49 -0.67
C GLY A 31 -10.30 -7.98 0.70
N LEU A 32 -11.24 -7.78 1.63
CA LEU A 32 -10.96 -7.27 2.98
C LEU A 32 -9.90 -8.11 3.72
N ARG A 33 -9.93 -9.44 3.54
CA ARG A 33 -8.92 -10.33 4.12
C ARG A 33 -7.51 -10.01 3.60
N THR A 34 -7.38 -9.75 2.31
CA THR A 34 -6.12 -9.38 1.66
C THR A 34 -5.60 -8.06 2.18
N LEU A 35 -6.48 -7.04 2.30
CA LEU A 35 -6.13 -5.75 2.88
C LEU A 35 -5.65 -5.88 4.34
N LYS A 36 -6.36 -6.68 5.17
CA LYS A 36 -5.96 -6.94 6.57
C LYS A 36 -4.62 -7.67 6.67
N GLN A 37 -4.38 -8.66 5.83
CA GLN A 37 -3.09 -9.37 5.78
C GLN A 37 -1.95 -8.45 5.34
N PHE A 38 -2.19 -7.58 4.36
CA PHE A 38 -1.25 -6.56 3.93
C PHE A 38 -0.94 -5.56 5.05
N GLU A 39 -1.94 -4.91 5.65
CA GLU A 39 -1.72 -3.90 6.70
C GLU A 39 -1.10 -4.47 7.99
N SER A 40 -1.27 -5.78 8.23
CA SER A 40 -0.61 -6.47 9.36
C SER A 40 0.80 -6.97 9.04
N GLY A 41 1.31 -6.72 7.83
CA GLY A 41 2.65 -7.16 7.38
C GLY A 41 2.77 -8.67 7.11
N LYS A 42 1.65 -9.40 7.11
CA LYS A 42 1.60 -10.86 6.90
C LYS A 42 1.34 -11.24 5.44
N GLY A 43 1.08 -10.29 4.57
CA GLY A 43 0.79 -10.50 3.15
C GLY A 43 1.71 -9.68 2.25
N ASN A 44 2.18 -10.30 1.17
CA ASN A 44 2.87 -9.61 0.09
C ASN A 44 1.86 -9.30 -1.03
N PRO A 45 1.41 -8.04 -1.19
CA PRO A 45 0.46 -7.69 -2.25
C PRO A 45 1.15 -7.74 -3.62
N THR A 46 0.37 -8.03 -4.66
CA THR A 46 0.84 -7.82 -6.03
C THR A 46 0.88 -6.31 -6.33
N LEU A 47 1.63 -5.92 -7.38
CA LEU A 47 1.60 -4.53 -7.86
C LEU A 47 0.18 -4.10 -8.22
N LEU A 48 -0.60 -4.97 -8.86
CA LEU A 48 -2.01 -4.69 -9.20
C LEU A 48 -2.84 -4.37 -7.96
N THR A 49 -2.68 -5.13 -6.87
CA THR A 49 -3.37 -4.85 -5.61
C THR A 49 -2.93 -3.52 -5.03
N LEU A 50 -1.63 -3.22 -5.03
CA LEU A 50 -1.12 -1.93 -4.56
C LEU A 50 -1.67 -0.76 -5.40
N SER A 51 -1.70 -0.89 -6.72
CA SER A 51 -2.25 0.13 -7.63
C SER A 51 -3.72 0.42 -7.31
N LYS A 52 -4.55 -0.62 -7.17
CA LYS A 52 -5.97 -0.45 -6.81
C LYS A 52 -6.16 0.29 -5.48
N LEU A 53 -5.35 -0.02 -4.47
CA LEU A 53 -5.42 0.67 -3.18
C LEU A 53 -4.92 2.11 -3.30
N ALA A 54 -3.85 2.34 -4.06
CA ALA A 54 -3.28 3.66 -4.28
C ALA A 54 -4.27 4.59 -5.01
N ASP A 55 -4.92 4.10 -6.07
CA ASP A 55 -5.90 4.85 -6.86
C ASP A 55 -7.05 5.40 -5.99
N VAL A 56 -7.63 4.54 -5.14
CA VAL A 56 -8.71 4.94 -4.22
C VAL A 56 -8.24 5.95 -3.17
N LEU A 57 -6.99 5.84 -2.74
CA LEU A 57 -6.41 6.72 -1.72
C LEU A 57 -5.82 8.02 -2.31
N GLY A 58 -5.90 8.20 -3.64
CA GLY A 58 -5.30 9.32 -4.35
C GLY A 58 -3.77 9.33 -4.21
N LEU A 59 -3.15 8.15 -4.27
CA LEU A 59 -1.70 7.94 -4.25
C LEU A 59 -1.23 7.49 -5.63
N GLU A 60 0.03 7.78 -5.94
CA GLU A 60 0.69 7.34 -7.17
C GLU A 60 1.87 6.43 -6.82
N ILE A 61 2.03 5.34 -7.58
CA ILE A 61 3.17 4.43 -7.45
C ILE A 61 4.23 4.87 -8.46
N THR A 62 5.37 5.36 -7.95
CA THR A 62 6.48 5.85 -8.78
C THR A 62 7.70 4.94 -8.70
N LEU A 63 8.41 4.80 -9.81
CA LEU A 63 9.75 4.20 -9.86
C LEU A 63 10.81 5.31 -9.85
N GLN A 64 11.88 5.10 -9.08
CA GLN A 64 13.01 6.04 -8.99
C GLN A 64 14.32 5.30 -9.25
N VAL A 65 15.31 6.03 -9.80
CA VAL A 65 16.66 5.49 -10.00
C VAL A 65 17.24 5.09 -8.65
N LYS A 66 17.80 3.88 -8.55
CA LYS A 66 18.45 3.42 -7.32
C LYS A 66 19.59 4.36 -6.97
N ASN A 67 19.63 4.84 -5.74
CA ASN A 67 20.79 5.58 -5.25
C ASN A 67 21.93 4.60 -4.97
N ILE A 68 22.74 4.34 -5.99
CA ILE A 68 23.93 3.50 -5.87
C ILE A 68 25.02 4.40 -5.29
N LYS A 69 25.35 4.25 -4.00
CA LYS A 69 26.60 4.81 -3.50
C LYS A 69 27.72 4.21 -4.36
N PRO A 70 28.58 5.00 -5.02
CA PRO A 70 29.74 4.43 -5.70
C PRO A 70 30.53 3.64 -4.65
N PHE A 71 30.80 2.37 -4.96
CA PHE A 71 31.69 1.54 -4.14
C PHE A 71 33.01 2.31 -3.99
N LYS A 72 33.32 2.73 -2.77
CA LYS A 72 34.65 3.22 -2.41
C LYS A 72 35.60 2.04 -2.31
#